data_AF-A0A2D3PXF0-F1
#
_entry.id   AF-A0A2D3PXF0-F1
#
_cell.length_a   1.000
_cell.length_b   1.000
_cell.length_c   1.000
_cell.angle_alpha   90.00
_cell.angle_beta   90.00
_cell.angle_gamma   90.00
#
_symmetry.space_group_name_H-M   'P 1'
#
loop_
_entity.id
_entity.type
_entity.pdbx_description
1 polymer ?
#
loop_
_entity_poly.entity_id
_entity_poly.type
_entity_poly.pdbx_seq_one_letter_code
_entity_poly.pdbx_strand_id
1 'polypeptide(L)'
;MKTLNEKTWQYEKHGIDGEVELFGVNIFDYKWENTNTVAILDPKYNNEYHFNVYKVIIDGKEYEFAAGEVSNNVWCFYLPKE
;
A
#
# COMPACT_ATOMS: atom_id res chain seq x y z
N MET A 1 28.69 -6.79 1.85
CA MET A 1 27.35 -7.38 1.85
C MET A 1 26.37 -6.23 1.92
N LYS A 2 25.61 -5.93 0.86
CA LYS A 2 24.52 -4.96 0.94
C LYS A 2 23.38 -5.70 1.61
N THR A 3 23.13 -5.44 2.87
CA THR A 3 21.86 -5.81 3.49
C THR A 3 20.80 -4.90 2.86
N LEU A 4 20.27 -5.30 1.69
CA LEU A 4 18.95 -4.82 1.33
C LEU A 4 18.03 -5.53 2.32
N ASN A 5 17.59 -4.82 3.36
CA ASN A 5 16.31 -5.18 3.96
C ASN A 5 15.30 -4.97 2.84
N GLU A 6 15.06 -6.03 2.06
CA GLU A 6 14.00 -6.06 1.06
C GLU A 6 12.70 -5.97 1.85
N LYS A 7 12.20 -4.74 1.98
CA LYS A 7 10.95 -4.43 2.67
C LYS A 7 9.89 -5.34 2.06
N THR A 8 9.39 -6.28 2.86
CA THR A 8 8.42 -7.25 2.37
C THR A 8 7.04 -6.63 2.54
N TRP A 9 6.26 -6.56 1.46
CA TRP A 9 4.93 -5.99 1.48
C TRP A 9 3.90 -7.07 1.79
N GLN A 10 3.15 -6.87 2.87
CA GLN A 10 2.11 -7.81 3.30
C GLN A 10 0.74 -7.25 2.94
N TYR A 11 -0.12 -8.11 2.36
CA TYR A 11 -1.52 -7.77 2.11
C TYR A 11 -2.20 -7.36 3.41
N GLU A 12 -2.84 -6.20 3.38
CA GLU A 12 -3.59 -5.68 4.51
C GLU A 12 -5.10 -5.82 4.24
N LYS A 13 -5.60 -5.17 3.18
CA LYS A 13 -7.02 -5.20 2.82
C LYS A 13 -7.27 -4.71 1.38
N HIS A 14 -8.49 -4.92 0.92
CA HIS A 14 -9.06 -4.23 -0.24
C HIS A 14 -10.33 -3.48 0.18
N GLY A 15 -10.73 -2.48 -0.61
CA GLY A 15 -12.00 -1.80 -0.41
C GLY A 15 -12.30 -0.79 -1.51
N ILE A 16 -13.45 -0.13 -1.39
CA ILE A 16 -13.94 0.82 -2.38
C ILE A 16 -13.27 2.18 -2.19
N ASP A 17 -12.96 2.84 -3.30
CA ASP A 17 -12.46 4.21 -3.35
C ASP A 17 -13.30 5.13 -2.45
N GLY A 18 -12.62 5.90 -1.59
CA GLY A 18 -13.27 6.80 -0.64
C GLY A 18 -13.76 6.15 0.66
N GLU A 19 -13.72 4.82 0.82
CA GLU A 19 -14.32 4.12 1.97
C GLU A 19 -13.37 3.12 2.66
N VAL A 20 -12.05 3.34 2.58
CA VAL A 20 -11.06 2.42 3.17
C VAL A 20 -10.44 3.01 4.42
N GLU A 21 -10.63 2.33 5.55
CA GLU A 21 -9.92 2.65 6.79
C GLU A 21 -8.51 2.02 6.79
N LEU A 22 -7.47 2.85 6.86
CA LEU A 22 -6.08 2.44 7.04
C LEU A 22 -5.46 3.30 8.15
N PHE A 23 -4.67 2.69 9.04
CA PHE A 23 -4.09 3.38 10.20
C PHE A 23 -5.13 4.06 11.14
N GLY A 24 -6.36 3.55 11.15
CA GLY A 24 -7.45 4.07 12.01
C GLY A 24 -8.18 5.30 11.47
N VAL A 25 -7.92 5.69 10.22
CA VAL A 25 -8.60 6.80 9.52
C VAL A 25 -9.01 6.36 8.12
N ASN A 26 -9.96 7.06 7.50
CA ASN A 26 -10.20 6.87 6.07
C ASN A 26 -9.00 7.41 5.28
N ILE A 27 -8.31 6.53 4.56
CA ILE A 27 -7.04 6.85 3.92
C ILE A 27 -7.20 7.86 2.77
N PHE A 28 -8.36 7.89 2.13
CA PHE A 28 -8.66 8.81 1.03
C PHE A 28 -8.92 10.25 1.48
N ASP A 29 -9.14 10.49 2.77
CA ASP A 29 -9.28 11.85 3.32
C ASP A 29 -7.92 12.58 3.40
N TYR A 30 -6.81 11.87 3.16
CA TYR A 30 -5.46 12.39 3.25
C TYR A 30 -4.78 12.42 1.88
N LYS A 31 -3.90 13.41 1.68
CA LYS A 31 -3.08 13.50 0.47
C LYS A 31 -1.98 12.44 0.50
N TRP A 32 -1.90 11.64 -0.57
CA TRP A 32 -0.85 10.66 -0.77
C TRP A 32 0.28 11.26 -1.60
N GLU A 33 1.52 11.02 -1.18
CA GLU A 33 2.71 11.32 -1.96
C GLU A 33 3.22 10.02 -2.59
N ASN A 34 3.20 9.94 -3.91
CA ASN A 34 3.80 8.83 -4.64
C ASN A 34 5.33 8.92 -4.52
N THR A 35 5.97 7.83 -4.10
CA THR A 35 7.42 7.80 -3.88
C THR A 35 8.15 6.89 -4.86
N ASN A 36 7.68 5.66 -5.03
CA ASN A 36 8.29 4.65 -5.87
C ASN A 36 7.26 3.57 -6.23
N THR A 37 7.69 2.54 -6.96
CA THR A 37 6.86 1.39 -7.35
C THR A 37 7.53 0.11 -6.87
N VAL A 38 6.73 -0.84 -6.39
CA VAL A 38 7.18 -2.14 -5.87
C VAL A 38 6.45 -3.28 -6.58
N ALA A 39 7.18 -4.36 -6.84
CA ALA A 39 6.62 -5.61 -7.32
C ALA A 39 6.19 -6.47 -6.11
N ILE A 40 4.93 -6.86 -6.09
CA ILE A 40 4.34 -7.71 -5.04
C ILE A 40 3.79 -8.97 -5.70
N LEU A 41 4.28 -10.13 -5.25
CA LEU A 41 3.76 -11.42 -5.69
C LEU A 41 2.51 -11.76 -4.88
N ASP A 42 1.39 -11.97 -5.58
CA ASP A 42 0.21 -12.52 -4.94
C ASP A 42 0.47 -13.97 -4.50
N PRO A 43 0.27 -14.28 -3.22
CA PRO A 43 0.65 -15.59 -2.67
C PRO A 43 -0.24 -16.73 -3.18
N LYS A 44 -1.41 -16.44 -3.78
CA LYS A 44 -2.38 -17.44 -4.19
C LYS A 44 -2.20 -17.87 -5.65
N TYR A 45 -1.90 -16.93 -6.53
CA TYR A 45 -1.81 -17.14 -7.97
C TYR A 45 -0.42 -16.90 -8.53
N ASN A 46 0.52 -16.44 -7.70
CA ASN A 46 1.90 -16.14 -8.09
C ASN A 46 2.01 -15.09 -9.21
N ASN A 47 0.98 -14.24 -9.30
CA ASN A 47 0.96 -13.09 -10.20
C ASN A 47 1.78 -11.96 -9.59
N GLU A 48 2.61 -11.32 -10.41
CA GLU A 48 3.34 -10.13 -10.03
C GLU A 48 2.48 -8.89 -10.27
N TYR A 49 2.22 -8.15 -9.21
CA TYR A 49 1.53 -6.85 -9.27
C TYR A 49 2.52 -5.73 -9.01
N HIS A 50 2.41 -4.66 -9.80
CA HIS A 50 3.24 -3.48 -9.65
C HIS A 50 2.39 -2.40 -9.00
N PHE A 51 2.67 -2.12 -7.72
CA PHE A 51 1.92 -1.14 -6.93
C PHE A 51 2.79 0.06 -6.63
N ASN A 52 2.15 1.22 -6.58
CA ASN A 52 2.81 2.44 -6.15
C ASN A 52 2.89 2.47 -4.63
N VAL A 53 4.05 2.89 -4.13
CA VAL A 53 4.28 3.16 -2.71
C VAL A 53 3.96 4.62 -2.44
N TYR A 54 3.03 4.81 -1.51
CA TYR A 54 2.58 6.10 -1.08
C TYR A 54 3.05 6.37 0.35
N LYS A 55 3.40 7.64 0.59
CA LYS A 55 3.54 8.20 1.92
C LYS A 55 2.36 9.09 2.24
N VAL A 56 1.95 9.07 3.50
CA VAL A 56 0.88 9.91 4.03
C VAL A 56 1.26 10.42 5.41
N ILE A 57 0.89 11.67 5.71
CA ILE A 57 1.04 12.25 7.05
C ILE A 57 -0.33 12.21 7.72
N ILE A 58 -0.45 11.43 8.79
CA ILE A 58 -1.66 11.33 9.62
C ILE A 58 -1.29 11.79 11.03
N ASP A 59 -1.95 12.84 11.52
CA ASP A 59 -1.69 13.46 12.83
C ASP A 59 -0.20 13.78 13.09
N GLY A 60 0.50 14.25 12.06
CA GLY A 60 1.92 14.61 12.13
C GLY A 60 2.88 13.42 12.08
N LYS A 61 2.39 12.18 11.94
CA LYS A 61 3.21 10.98 11.76
C LYS A 61 3.17 10.51 10.30
N GLU A 62 4.34 10.17 9.77
CA GLU A 62 4.47 9.58 8.44
C GLU A 62 4.14 8.08 8.49
N TYR A 63 3.31 7.65 7.54
CA TYR A 63 3.00 6.26 7.27
C TYR A 63 3.31 5.96 5.80
N GLU A 64 3.63 4.70 5.53
CA GLU A 64 3.94 4.20 4.19
C GLU A 64 3.10 2.96 3.89
N PHE A 65 2.56 2.88 2.69
CA PHE A 65 1.77 1.75 2.21
C PHE A 65 1.90 1.63 0.68
N ALA A 66 1.77 0.43 0.14
CA ALA A 66 1.64 0.21 -1.29
C ALA A 66 0.17 0.04 -1.65
N ALA A 67 -0.28 0.69 -2.71
CA ALA A 67 -1.66 0.61 -3.16
C ALA A 67 -1.81 0.68 -4.67
N GLY A 68 -2.92 0.14 -5.16
CA GLY A 68 -3.38 0.34 -6.52
C GLY A 68 -4.81 -0.16 -6.74
N GLU A 69 -5.47 0.43 -7.73
CA GLU A 69 -6.78 -0.01 -8.18
C GLU A 69 -6.64 -1.35 -8.92
N VAL A 70 -7.44 -2.33 -8.50
CA VAL A 70 -7.46 -3.68 -9.08
C VAL A 70 -8.73 -3.97 -9.88
N SER A 71 -9.83 -3.24 -9.64
CA SER A 71 -11.08 -3.37 -10.42
C SER A 71 -12.10 -2.27 -10.08
N ASN A 72 -12.54 -1.45 -11.02
CA ASN A 72 -13.70 -0.54 -10.92
C ASN A 72 -13.86 0.13 -9.52
N ASN A 73 -12.90 0.98 -9.14
CA ASN A 73 -12.80 1.66 -7.85
C ASN A 73 -12.51 0.75 -6.64
N VAL A 74 -12.20 -0.53 -6.83
CA VAL A 74 -11.69 -1.41 -5.79
C VAL A 74 -10.18 -1.24 -5.74
N TRP A 75 -9.69 -0.79 -4.58
CA TRP A 75 -8.27 -0.63 -4.29
C TRP A 75 -7.77 -1.77 -3.41
N CYS A 76 -6.52 -2.18 -3.64
CA CYS A 76 -5.80 -3.11 -2.78
C CYS A 76 -4.68 -2.38 -2.04
N PHE A 77 -4.46 -2.72 -0.77
CA PHE A 77 -3.51 -2.08 0.12
C PHE A 77 -2.58 -3.11 0.76
N TYR A 78 -1.30 -2.78 0.78
CA TYR A 78 -0.24 -3.57 1.39
C TYR A 78 0.57 -2.70 2.35
N LEU A 79 0.93 -3.26 3.50
CA LEU A 79 1.77 -2.60 4.50
C LEU A 79 3.18 -3.19 4.49
N PRO A 80 4.21 -2.36 4.75
CA PRO A 80 5.55 -2.87 4.90
C PRO A 80 5.65 -3.71 6.18
N LYS A 81 6.26 -4.89 6.06
CA LYS A 81 6.62 -5.73 7.20
C LYS A 81 8.10 -5.55 7.52
N GLU A 82 8.39 -5.31 8.79
CA GLU A 82 9.74 -5.33 9.36
C GLU A 82 10.26 -6.75 9.58
#